data_AF-A0A2L0A7X7-F1
#
_entry.id   AF-A0A2L0A7X7-F1
#
_cell.length_a   1.000
_cell.length_b   1.000
_cell.length_c   1.000
_cell.angle_alpha   90.00
_cell.angle_beta   90.00
_cell.angle_gamma   90.00
#
_symmetry.space_group_name_H-M   'P 1'
#
loop_
_entity.id
_entity.type
_entity.pdbx_description
1 polymer ?
#
loop_
_entity_poly.entity_id
_entity_poly.type
_entity_poly.pdbx_seq_one_letter_code
_entity_poly.pdbx_strand_id
1 'polypeptide(L)'
;MRITALTFLAFYFNAAMDSGRYDDLAISEVRSKIENGTIFDFLRQRLGNDIDLSVLTKEDEGELLAEWRDLLAAVNARRKMGVEVRGLPLLIAYLLEGIQRRLPR
;
A
#
# COMPACT_ATOMS: atom_id res chain seq x y z
N MET A 1 5.88 6.02 12.30
CA MET A 1 6.36 6.39 10.93
C MET A 1 6.14 7.86 10.52
N ARG A 2 7.04 8.45 9.69
CA ARG A 2 6.93 9.85 9.18
C ARG A 2 5.97 9.95 7.97
N ILE A 3 5.16 11.01 7.90
CA ILE A 3 4.28 11.30 6.75
C ILE A 3 5.06 11.36 5.42
N THR A 4 6.29 11.89 5.44
CA THR A 4 7.13 11.98 4.24
C THR A 4 7.46 10.60 3.64
N ALA A 5 7.68 9.58 4.47
CA ALA A 5 7.94 8.22 3.99
C ALA A 5 6.69 7.62 3.32
N LEU A 6 5.51 7.84 3.92
CA LEU A 6 4.21 7.43 3.36
C LEU A 6 3.95 8.08 2.00
N THR A 7 4.24 9.38 1.87
CA THR A 7 4.07 10.10 0.60
C THR A 7 5.05 9.62 -0.47
N PHE A 8 6.30 9.32 -0.13
CA PHE A 8 7.25 8.74 -1.10
C PHE A 8 6.77 7.38 -1.60
N LEU A 9 6.30 6.52 -0.70
CA LEU A 9 5.75 5.23 -1.07
C LEU A 9 4.52 5.36 -1.99
N ALA A 10 3.65 6.34 -1.71
CA ALA A 10 2.50 6.64 -2.57
C ALA A 10 2.95 7.12 -3.97
N PHE A 11 4.00 7.94 -4.06
CA PHE A 11 4.57 8.36 -5.36
C PHE A 11 5.14 7.17 -6.14
N TYR A 12 5.85 6.24 -5.48
CA TYR A 12 6.36 5.04 -6.15
C TYR A 12 5.23 4.15 -6.69
N PHE A 13 4.19 3.89 -5.88
CA PHE A 13 3.04 3.13 -6.36
C PHE A 13 2.29 3.86 -7.49
N ASN A 14 2.19 5.19 -7.43
CA ASN A 14 1.56 5.98 -8.48
C ASN A 14 2.35 5.88 -9.80
N ALA A 15 3.69 5.99 -9.74
CA ALA A 15 4.54 5.82 -10.92
C ALA A 15 4.48 4.38 -11.48
N ALA A 16 4.49 3.37 -10.61
CA ALA A 16 4.33 1.97 -11.01
C ALA A 16 2.97 1.75 -11.69
N MET A 17 1.90 2.33 -11.16
CA MET A 17 0.56 2.28 -11.76
C MET A 17 0.51 2.97 -13.13
N ASP A 18 1.09 4.17 -13.25
CA ASP A 18 1.13 4.94 -14.50
C ASP A 18 1.86 4.20 -15.63
N SER A 19 2.86 3.37 -15.29
CA SER A 19 3.60 2.57 -16.27
C SER A 19 2.74 1.50 -16.98
N GLY A 20 1.57 1.13 -16.44
CA GLY A 20 0.72 0.04 -16.94
C GLY A 20 1.31 -1.37 -16.81
N ARG A 21 2.57 -1.52 -16.37
CA ARG A 21 3.27 -2.82 -16.26
C ARG A 21 2.70 -3.75 -15.18
N TYR A 22 1.93 -3.21 -14.26
CA TYR A 22 1.39 -3.91 -13.09
C TYR A 22 -0.15 -3.92 -13.08
N ASP A 23 -0.78 -3.72 -14.24
CA ASP A 23 -2.24 -3.71 -14.39
C ASP A 23 -2.88 -5.09 -14.09
N ASP A 24 -2.07 -6.15 -14.18
CA ASP A 24 -2.42 -7.52 -13.81
C ASP A 24 -2.36 -7.79 -12.30
N LEU A 25 -1.78 -6.88 -11.50
CA LEU A 25 -1.74 -7.02 -10.05
C LEU A 25 -3.14 -6.85 -9.47
N ALA A 26 -3.80 -7.97 -9.15
CA ALA A 26 -5.17 -7.99 -8.67
C ALA A 26 -5.27 -7.53 -7.20
N ILE A 27 -6.39 -6.90 -6.87
CA ILE A 27 -6.69 -6.51 -5.48
C ILE A 27 -6.69 -7.72 -4.53
N SER A 28 -7.17 -8.88 -4.98
CA SER A 28 -7.23 -10.11 -4.19
C SER A 28 -5.85 -10.62 -3.81
N GLU A 29 -4.88 -10.51 -4.72
CA GLU A 29 -3.50 -10.89 -4.47
C GLU A 29 -2.88 -9.99 -3.39
N VAL A 30 -3.03 -8.67 -3.51
CA VAL A 30 -2.56 -7.71 -2.50
C VAL A 30 -3.17 -7.98 -1.13
N ARG A 31 -4.50 -8.22 -1.07
CA ARG A 31 -5.19 -8.55 0.18
C ARG A 31 -4.62 -9.81 0.82
N SER A 32 -4.43 -10.87 0.04
CA SER A 32 -3.84 -12.12 0.54
C SER A 32 -2.42 -11.92 1.08
N LYS A 33 -1.60 -11.08 0.42
CA LYS A 33 -0.24 -10.77 0.92
C LYS A 33 -0.26 -9.94 2.20
N ILE A 34 -1.23 -9.03 2.37
CA ILE A 34 -1.44 -8.29 3.63
C ILE A 34 -1.88 -9.24 4.75
N GLU A 35 -2.86 -10.11 4.49
CA GLU A 35 -3.33 -11.11 5.47
C GLU A 35 -2.19 -12.00 5.93
N ASN A 36 -1.39 -12.51 4.99
CA ASN A 36 -0.25 -13.39 5.27
C ASN A 36 0.98 -12.67 5.83
N GLY A 37 0.99 -11.34 5.88
CA GLY A 37 2.14 -10.56 6.37
C GLY A 37 3.35 -10.58 5.44
N THR A 38 3.15 -10.90 4.17
CA THR A 38 4.22 -11.05 3.16
C THR A 38 4.22 -9.94 2.11
N ILE A 39 3.43 -8.87 2.32
CA ILE A 39 3.24 -7.80 1.33
C ILE A 39 4.54 -7.08 0.96
N PHE A 40 5.43 -6.78 1.91
CA PHE A 40 6.67 -6.07 1.58
C PHE A 40 7.66 -6.92 0.80
N ASP A 41 7.81 -8.21 1.15
CA ASP A 41 8.65 -9.14 0.40
C ASP A 41 8.12 -9.34 -1.02
N PHE A 42 6.80 -9.48 -1.13
CA PHE A 42 6.10 -9.53 -2.41
C PHE A 42 6.34 -8.26 -3.25
N LEU A 43 6.22 -7.07 -2.67
CA LEU A 43 6.42 -5.81 -3.38
C LEU A 43 7.86 -5.65 -3.87
N ARG A 44 8.87 -6.04 -3.07
CA ARG A 44 10.28 -6.03 -3.52
C ARG A 44 10.49 -6.93 -4.73
N GLN A 45 9.88 -8.11 -4.72
CA GLN A 45 10.00 -9.07 -5.83
C GLN A 45 9.20 -8.63 -7.06
N ARG A 46 7.98 -8.11 -6.86
CA ARG A 46 7.05 -7.79 -7.95
C ARG A 46 7.39 -6.50 -8.66
N LEU A 47 7.74 -5.44 -7.92
CA LEU A 47 7.99 -4.10 -8.48
C LEU A 47 9.49 -3.84 -8.71
N GLY A 48 10.39 -4.62 -8.07
CA GLY A 48 11.83 -4.49 -8.26
C GLY A 48 12.33 -3.07 -8.07
N ASN A 49 12.91 -2.50 -9.13
CA ASN A 49 13.50 -1.15 -9.11
C ASN A 49 12.46 -0.02 -9.26
N ASP A 50 11.18 -0.33 -9.45
CA ASP A 50 10.12 0.69 -9.55
C ASP A 50 9.61 1.16 -8.19
N ILE A 51 10.15 0.60 -7.10
CA ILE A 51 9.84 0.97 -5.73
C ILE A 51 11.11 1.05 -4.90
N ASP A 52 11.20 2.07 -4.05
CA ASP A 52 12.23 2.15 -3.03
C ASP A 52 11.62 2.01 -1.64
N LEU A 53 11.73 0.80 -1.08
CA LEU A 53 11.30 0.51 0.29
C LEU A 53 12.37 0.83 1.34
N SER A 54 13.56 1.30 0.96
CA SER A 54 14.60 1.70 1.92
C SER A 54 14.21 2.92 2.75
N VAL A 55 13.15 3.64 2.33
CA VAL A 55 12.54 4.73 3.09
C VAL A 55 11.82 4.26 4.37
N LEU A 56 11.59 2.94 4.52
CA LEU A 56 10.96 2.32 5.68
C LEU A 56 11.99 1.54 6.49
N THR A 57 11.90 1.61 7.83
CA THR A 57 12.56 0.62 8.70
C THR A 57 11.74 -0.66 8.80
N LYS A 58 12.29 -1.69 9.46
CA LYS A 58 11.53 -2.93 9.73
C LYS A 58 10.36 -2.69 10.68
N GLU A 59 10.51 -1.75 11.60
CA GLU A 59 9.45 -1.30 12.49
C GLU A 59 8.35 -0.56 11.71
N ASP A 60 8.72 0.31 10.76
CA ASP A 60 7.74 0.98 9.89
C ASP A 60 6.96 -0.03 9.03
N GLU A 61 7.61 -1.07 8.49
CA GLU A 61 6.94 -2.17 7.78
C GLU A 61 5.94 -2.89 8.69
N GLY A 62 6.30 -3.14 9.95
CA GLY A 62 5.40 -3.75 10.93
C GLY A 62 4.19 -2.87 11.26
N GLU A 63 4.42 -1.56 11.48
CA GLU A 63 3.37 -0.56 11.72
C GLU A 63 2.39 -0.49 10.54
N LEU A 64 2.90 -0.37 9.31
CA LEU A 64 2.09 -0.36 8.09
C LEU A 64 1.29 -1.66 7.90
N LEU A 65 1.92 -2.81 8.12
CA LEU A 65 1.24 -4.09 7.97
C LEU A 65 0.06 -4.21 8.93
N ALA A 66 0.23 -3.78 10.18
CA ALA A 66 -0.85 -3.74 11.16
C ALA A 66 -1.98 -2.80 10.70
N GLU A 67 -1.64 -1.57 10.28
CA GLU A 67 -2.62 -0.60 9.78
C GLU A 67 -3.39 -1.12 8.56
N TRP A 68 -2.71 -1.76 7.61
CA TRP A 68 -3.33 -2.30 6.41
C TRP A 68 -4.23 -3.49 6.71
N ARG A 69 -3.91 -4.31 7.72
CA ARG A 69 -4.80 -5.37 8.21
C ARG A 69 -6.06 -4.80 8.86
N ASP A 70 -5.92 -3.76 9.67
CA ASP A 70 -7.07 -3.08 10.28
C ASP A 70 -7.99 -2.47 9.21
N LEU A 71 -7.40 -1.83 8.18
CA LEU A 71 -8.16 -1.32 7.04
C LEU A 71 -8.85 -2.43 6.25
N LEU A 72 -8.15 -3.55 6.02
CA LEU A 72 -8.72 -4.68 5.31
C LEU A 72 -9.92 -5.28 6.05
N ALA A 73 -9.85 -5.36 7.38
CA ALA A 73 -10.93 -5.88 8.21
C ALA A 73 -12.11 -4.90 8.36
N ALA A 74 -11.84 -3.60 8.47
CA ALA A 74 -12.85 -2.60 8.84
C ALA A 74 -13.43 -1.82 7.65
N VAL A 75 -12.75 -1.77 6.51
CA VAL A 75 -13.10 -0.86 5.40
C VAL A 75 -13.53 -1.62 4.15
N ASN A 76 -14.77 -1.35 3.72
CA ASN A 76 -15.19 -1.72 2.37
C ASN A 76 -14.51 -0.78 1.35
N ALA A 77 -13.39 -1.23 0.77
CA ALA A 77 -12.57 -0.44 -0.15
C ALA A 77 -13.35 0.11 -1.36
N ARG A 78 -14.27 -0.67 -1.95
CA ARG A 78 -15.13 -0.20 -3.03
C ARG A 78 -15.97 0.99 -2.60
N ARG A 79 -16.66 0.87 -1.47
CA ARG A 79 -17.58 1.92 -0.97
C ARG A 79 -16.86 3.17 -0.47
N LYS A 80 -15.71 3.00 0.19
CA LYS A 80 -15.03 4.09 0.92
C LYS A 80 -13.89 4.72 0.16
N MET A 81 -13.25 3.99 -0.75
CA MET A 81 -12.04 4.41 -1.45
C MET A 81 -12.21 4.36 -2.97
N GLY A 82 -13.32 3.83 -3.50
CA GLY A 82 -13.55 3.70 -4.94
C GLY A 82 -12.64 2.66 -5.61
N VAL A 83 -11.97 1.80 -4.85
CA VAL A 83 -11.03 0.79 -5.37
C VAL A 83 -11.64 -0.61 -5.29
N GLU A 84 -11.72 -1.28 -6.45
CA GLU A 84 -12.37 -2.60 -6.56
C GLU A 84 -11.53 -3.66 -7.29
N VAL A 85 -10.62 -3.27 -8.18
CA VAL A 85 -10.00 -4.23 -9.13
C VAL A 85 -8.50 -4.36 -8.94
N ARG A 86 -7.77 -3.24 -8.94
CA ARG A 86 -6.30 -3.22 -9.04
C ARG A 86 -5.64 -3.09 -7.67
N GLY A 87 -4.51 -3.76 -7.50
CA GLY A 87 -3.76 -3.81 -6.24
C GLY A 87 -3.04 -2.51 -5.88
N LEU A 88 -2.36 -1.86 -6.84
CA LEU A 88 -1.64 -0.61 -6.56
C LEU A 88 -2.56 0.54 -6.09
N PRO A 89 -3.73 0.78 -6.70
CA PRO A 89 -4.68 1.75 -6.17
C PRO A 89 -5.12 1.47 -4.73
N LEU A 90 -5.23 0.19 -4.33
CA LEU A 90 -5.60 -0.16 -2.95
C LEU A 90 -4.49 0.27 -1.98
N LEU A 91 -3.23 -0.02 -2.31
CA LEU A 91 -2.09 0.35 -1.47
C LEU A 91 -1.94 1.87 -1.39
N ILE A 92 -2.13 2.59 -2.49
CA ILE A 92 -2.18 4.07 -2.49
C ILE A 92 -3.30 4.56 -1.56
N ALA A 93 -4.52 4.02 -1.68
CA ALA A 93 -5.64 4.42 -0.83
C ALA A 93 -5.37 4.17 0.66
N TYR A 94 -4.70 3.06 1.00
CA TYR A 94 -4.32 2.76 2.39
C TYR A 94 -3.25 3.73 2.91
N LEU A 95 -2.29 4.12 2.07
CA LEU A 95 -1.32 5.17 2.44
C LEU A 95 -1.99 6.52 2.65
N LEU A 96 -2.92 6.91 1.77
CA LEU A 96 -3.67 8.16 1.90
C LEU A 96 -4.49 8.19 3.21
N GLU A 97 -5.17 7.10 3.53
CA GLU A 97 -5.90 6.95 4.80
C GLU A 97 -4.94 7.01 6.01
N GLY A 98 -3.78 6.33 5.92
CA GLY A 98 -2.73 6.40 6.96
C GLY A 98 -2.18 7.82 7.16
N ILE A 99 -2.01 8.58 6.07
CA ILE A 99 -1.61 10.00 6.11
C ILE A 99 -2.71 10.83 6.77
N GLN A 100 -3.98 10.68 6.36
CA GLN A 100 -5.11 11.43 6.94
C GLN A 100 -5.22 11.22 8.45
N ARG A 101 -5.04 9.98 8.94
CA ARG A 101 -5.09 9.65 10.38
C ARG A 101 -4.00 10.32 11.21
N ARG A 102 -2.91 10.74 10.57
CA ARG A 102 -1.76 11.39 11.23
C ARG A 102 -1.83 12.91 11.18
N LEU A 103 -2.74 13.49 10.40
CA LEU A 103 -2.95 14.93 10.36
C LEU A 103 -3.77 15.37 11.59
N PRO A 104 -3.45 16.52 12.21
CA PRO A 104 -4.30 17.10 13.25
C PRO A 104 -5.69 17.40 12.68
N ARG A 105 -6.72 17.18 13.52
CA ARG A 105 -8.11 17.50 13.20
C ARG A 105 -8.39 18.99 13.24
#